data_AF-A0AB37GYF1-F1
#
_entry.id   AF-A0AB37GYF1-F1
#
_cell.length_a   1.000
_cell.length_b   1.000
_cell.length_c   1.000
_cell.angle_alpha   90.00
_cell.angle_beta   90.00
_cell.angle_gamma   90.00
#
_symmetry.space_group_name_H-M   'P 1'
#
loop_
_entity.id
_entity.type
_entity.pdbx_description
1 polymer ?
#
loop_
_entity_poly.entity_id
_entity_poly.type
_entity_poly.pdbx_seq_one_letter_code
_entity_poly.pdbx_strand_id
1 'polypeptide(L)'
;MLSKKSEEFLWLLRTTLMERGKEDSTINEIEDELRDHLMEAEKRGDNIDNITGGSVKSYINKISDEMPLDSTYHKFILGIIGFLFIILLLPDFFQGPFTFTIGKLIQFIIVILTGILFWKVIKYIVIHYGSQIDRENKIPLKVYTICLILGIIAMAAFIGGAYIAKKWPIYTLFTLSSISSMIIGFIIAILMLAITSWFKYWPLFAAIIILILPELITLIIFQGNVQSLQAEITSSFILLGLVGISIIASFIYMRKNTD
;
A
#
# COMPACT_ATOMS: atom_id res chain seq x y z
N MET A 1 18.71 30.50 6.96
CA MET A 1 18.66 29.23 6.21
C MET A 1 19.58 28.26 6.90
N LEU A 2 19.11 27.05 7.17
CA LEU A 2 19.88 26.00 7.83
C LEU A 2 20.94 25.40 6.90
N SER A 3 22.00 24.84 7.47
CA SER A 3 22.97 24.04 6.71
C SER A 3 22.34 22.75 6.18
N LYS A 4 22.97 22.15 5.16
CA LYS A 4 22.52 20.87 4.57
C LYS A 4 22.47 19.75 5.62
N LYS A 5 23.42 19.73 6.56
CA LYS A 5 23.50 18.72 7.63
C LYS A 5 22.33 18.85 8.62
N SER A 6 21.89 20.07 8.92
CA SER A 6 20.74 20.34 9.80
C SER A 6 19.41 19.91 9.15
N GLU A 7 19.22 20.20 7.87
CA GLU A 7 18.01 19.76 7.14
C GLU A 7 17.96 18.23 7.00
N GLU A 8 19.08 17.56 6.70
CA GLU A 8 19.14 16.10 6.66
C GLU A 8 18.83 15.46 8.02
N PHE A 9 19.21 16.11 9.12
CA PHE A 9 18.90 15.68 10.47
C PHE A 9 17.40 15.81 10.78
N LEU A 10 16.79 16.97 10.50
CA LEU A 10 15.34 17.19 10.72
C LEU A 10 14.51 16.20 9.88
N TRP A 11 14.90 15.97 8.63
CA TRP A 11 14.27 14.97 7.77
C TRP A 11 14.32 13.55 8.37
N LEU A 12 15.48 13.15 8.88
CA LEU A 12 15.67 11.85 9.50
C LEU A 12 14.87 11.70 10.80
N LEU A 13 14.81 12.76 11.63
CA LEU A 13 13.99 12.82 12.83
C LEU A 13 12.51 12.61 12.47
N ARG A 14 11.96 13.46 11.59
CA ARG A 14 10.57 13.40 11.15
C ARG A 14 10.22 12.01 10.62
N THR A 15 11.02 11.50 9.67
CA THR A 15 10.79 10.19 9.04
C THR A 15 10.79 9.06 10.08
N THR A 16 11.70 9.09 11.05
CA THR A 16 11.81 8.05 12.08
C THR A 16 10.67 8.11 13.10
N LEU A 17 10.20 9.31 13.45
CA LEU A 17 9.05 9.47 14.35
C LEU A 17 7.74 9.03 13.69
N MET A 18 7.54 9.38 12.41
CA MET A 18 6.40 8.90 11.62
C MET A 18 6.41 7.37 11.49
N GLU A 19 7.58 6.76 11.27
CA GLU A 19 7.72 5.30 11.21
C GLU A 19 7.22 4.63 12.50
N ARG A 20 7.50 5.24 13.65
CA ARG A 20 7.09 4.72 14.96
C ARG A 20 5.62 4.99 15.28
N GLY A 21 4.87 5.55 14.33
CA GLY A 21 3.47 5.89 14.50
C GLY A 21 3.26 6.96 15.57
N LYS A 22 4.19 7.91 15.70
CA LYS A 22 4.01 9.07 16.58
C LYS A 22 3.05 10.07 15.95
N GLU A 23 2.35 10.82 16.79
CA GLU A 23 1.34 11.79 16.35
C GLU A 23 1.97 12.92 15.52
N ASP A 24 1.40 13.22 14.34
CA ASP A 24 1.99 14.18 13.39
C ASP A 24 2.02 15.61 13.93
N SER A 25 1.03 16.02 14.74
CA SER A 25 0.99 17.32 15.43
C SER A 25 2.23 17.51 16.32
N THR A 26 2.52 16.52 17.17
CA THR A 26 3.68 16.54 18.07
C THR A 26 4.99 16.45 17.29
N ILE A 27 5.02 15.71 16.17
CA ILE A 27 6.20 15.69 15.28
C ILE A 27 6.49 17.10 14.75
N ASN A 28 5.47 17.84 14.31
CA ASN A 28 5.63 19.20 13.78
C ASN A 28 6.13 20.16 14.86
N GLU A 29 5.56 20.12 16.07
CA GLU A 29 5.98 20.96 17.20
C GLU A 29 7.46 20.74 17.55
N ILE A 30 7.90 19.48 17.64
CA ILE A 30 9.29 19.13 17.94
C ILE A 30 10.22 19.52 16.79
N GLU A 31 9.79 19.34 15.54
CA GLU A 31 10.58 19.74 14.37
C GLU A 31 10.80 21.25 14.34
N ASP A 32 9.77 22.05 14.61
CA ASP A 32 9.82 23.51 14.61
C ASP A 32 10.71 24.06 15.74
N GLU A 33 10.54 23.57 16.97
CA GLU A 33 11.41 23.94 18.10
C GLU A 33 12.88 23.61 17.82
N LEU A 34 13.13 22.42 17.26
CA LEU A 34 14.48 21.99 16.96
C LEU A 34 15.08 22.76 15.79
N ARG A 35 14.28 23.15 14.80
CA ARG A 35 14.68 24.02 13.68
C ARG A 35 15.16 25.38 14.20
N ASP A 36 14.46 25.97 15.17
CA ASP A 36 14.87 27.22 15.81
C ASP A 36 16.19 27.07 16.58
N HIS A 37 16.33 26.00 17.37
CA HIS A 37 17.58 25.71 18.09
C HIS A 37 18.77 25.48 17.15
N LEU A 38 18.57 24.79 16.04
CA LEU A 38 19.61 24.57 15.02
C LEU A 38 20.02 25.89 14.36
N MET A 39 19.07 26.77 14.06
CA MET A 39 19.39 28.09 13.49
C MET A 39 20.20 28.94 14.45
N GLU A 40 19.88 28.92 15.75
CA GLU A 40 20.63 29.67 16.75
C GLU A 40 22.04 29.12 16.97
N ALA A 41 22.21 27.80 17.01
CA ALA A 41 23.51 27.16 17.15
C ALA A 41 24.41 27.43 15.95
N GLU A 42 23.86 27.33 14.72
CA GLU A 42 24.62 27.66 13.51
C GLU A 42 25.05 29.13 13.47
N LYS A 43 24.21 30.06 13.95
CA LYS A 43 24.59 31.48 14.11
C LYS A 43 25.73 31.70 15.10
N ARG A 44 25.84 30.85 16.13
CA ARG A 44 26.93 30.89 17.13
C ARG A 44 28.19 30.16 16.67
N GLY A 45 28.15 29.48 15.52
CA GLY A 45 29.25 28.65 15.02
C GLY A 45 29.35 27.27 15.68
N ASP A 46 28.34 26.86 16.43
CA ASP A 46 28.28 25.55 17.08
C ASP A 46 27.94 24.45 16.05
N ASN A 47 28.54 23.27 16.23
CA ASN A 47 28.24 22.10 15.41
C ASN A 47 26.98 21.38 15.93
N ILE A 48 26.15 20.89 15.02
CA ILE A 48 24.98 20.02 15.25
C ILE A 48 25.28 18.85 16.19
N ASP A 49 26.52 18.36 16.20
CA ASP A 49 26.95 17.26 17.07
C ASP A 49 26.85 17.64 18.57
N ASN A 50 26.93 18.94 18.91
CA ASN A 50 26.72 19.45 20.28
C ASN A 50 25.24 19.41 20.71
N ILE A 51 24.30 19.56 19.77
CA ILE A 51 22.85 19.51 20.02
C ILE A 51 22.39 18.05 20.15
N THR A 52 22.90 17.18 19.28
CA THR A 52 22.50 15.77 19.21
C THR A 52 23.27 14.86 20.18
N GLY A 53 24.21 15.41 20.95
CA GLY A 53 25.03 14.66 21.91
C GLY A 53 25.90 13.59 21.23
N GLY A 54 26.34 13.84 20.00
CA GLY A 54 27.20 12.94 19.20
C GLY A 54 26.48 11.77 18.52
N SER A 55 25.17 11.55 18.73
CA SER A 55 24.41 10.51 18.02
C SER A 55 22.97 10.92 17.74
N VAL A 56 22.72 11.34 16.50
CA VAL A 56 21.40 11.60 15.92
C VAL A 56 20.39 10.49 16.24
N LYS A 57 20.81 9.22 16.12
CA LYS A 57 19.93 8.07 16.35
C LYS A 57 19.55 7.92 17.82
N SER A 58 20.50 8.15 18.73
CA SER A 58 20.25 8.12 20.18
C SER A 58 19.31 9.26 20.61
N TYR A 59 19.50 10.45 20.02
CA TYR A 59 18.64 11.60 20.25
C TYR A 59 17.18 11.32 19.82
N ILE A 60 16.98 10.82 18.59
CA ILE A 60 15.66 10.45 18.08
C ILE A 60 15.00 9.38 18.96
N ASN A 61 15.77 8.40 19.46
CA ASN A 61 15.23 7.36 20.33
C ASN A 61 14.62 7.94 21.61
N LYS A 62 15.36 8.81 22.30
CA LYS A 62 14.92 9.41 23.57
C LYS A 62 13.65 10.23 23.38
N ILE A 63 13.62 11.10 22.39
CA ILE A 63 12.45 11.93 22.09
C ILE A 63 11.24 11.05 21.78
N SER A 64 11.44 10.02 20.97
CA SER A 64 10.36 9.14 20.57
C SER A 64 9.73 8.41 21.75
N ASP A 65 10.48 8.04 22.79
CA ASP A 65 9.92 7.33 23.95
C ASP A 65 8.95 8.21 24.76
N GLU A 66 9.10 9.53 24.68
CA GLU A 66 8.27 10.52 25.39
C GLU A 66 7.04 10.97 24.59
N MET A 67 6.98 10.65 23.29
CA MET A 67 5.88 11.07 22.41
C MET A 67 4.69 10.11 22.43
N PRO A 68 3.44 10.62 22.33
CA PRO A 68 2.27 9.78 22.19
C PRO A 68 2.26 9.01 20.87
N LEU A 69 1.65 7.82 20.90
CA LEU A 69 1.35 7.04 19.69
C LEU A 69 0.05 7.54 19.05
N ASP A 70 0.02 7.60 17.72
CA ASP A 70 -1.21 7.86 16.99
C ASP A 70 -2.16 6.65 17.10
N SER A 71 -3.24 6.86 17.84
CA SER A 71 -4.31 5.87 18.05
C SER A 71 -4.99 5.41 16.74
N THR A 72 -4.84 6.18 15.66
CA THR A 72 -5.41 5.90 14.34
C THR A 72 -4.64 4.82 13.58
N TYR A 73 -3.36 4.61 13.92
CA TYR A 73 -2.46 3.68 13.22
C TYR A 73 -2.97 2.23 13.24
N HIS A 74 -3.55 1.79 14.36
CA HIS A 74 -4.10 0.44 14.50
C HIS A 74 -5.32 0.21 13.61
N LYS A 75 -6.21 1.21 13.48
CA LYS A 75 -7.37 1.16 12.59
C LYS A 75 -6.93 1.07 11.13
N PHE A 76 -5.87 1.78 10.77
CA PHE A 76 -5.29 1.76 9.44
C PHE A 76 -4.70 0.39 9.07
N ILE A 77 -3.91 -0.23 9.95
CA ILE A 77 -3.36 -1.58 9.72
C ILE A 77 -4.47 -2.61 9.55
N LEU A 78 -5.48 -2.58 10.42
CA LEU A 78 -6.62 -3.50 10.35
C LEU A 78 -7.39 -3.32 9.03
N GLY A 79 -7.56 -2.08 8.58
CA GLY A 79 -8.16 -1.74 7.30
C GLY A 79 -7.38 -2.30 6.11
N ILE A 80 -6.04 -2.19 6.11
CA ILE A 80 -5.18 -2.76 5.05
C ILE A 80 -5.32 -4.28 4.99
N ILE A 81 -5.29 -4.96 6.13
CA ILE A 81 -5.42 -6.42 6.18
C ILE A 81 -6.79 -6.84 5.61
N GLY A 82 -7.87 -6.20 6.06
CA GLY A 82 -9.21 -6.46 5.54
C GLY A 82 -9.29 -6.23 4.02
N PHE A 83 -8.68 -5.16 3.53
CA PHE A 83 -8.63 -4.84 2.10
C PHE A 83 -7.87 -5.90 1.28
N LEU A 84 -6.73 -6.39 1.78
CA LEU A 84 -6.00 -7.48 1.12
C LEU A 84 -6.86 -8.73 1.01
N PHE A 85 -7.58 -9.12 2.07
CA PHE A 85 -8.52 -10.24 2.03
C PHE A 85 -9.58 -10.07 0.95
N ILE A 86 -10.13 -8.86 0.81
CA ILE A 86 -11.15 -8.56 -0.20
C ILE A 86 -10.57 -8.69 -1.60
N ILE A 87 -9.42 -8.07 -1.91
CA ILE A 87 -8.83 -8.14 -3.25
C ILE A 87 -8.53 -9.59 -3.67
N LEU A 88 -8.04 -10.40 -2.73
CA LEU A 88 -7.65 -11.77 -3.05
C LEU A 88 -8.84 -12.73 -3.18
N LEU A 89 -9.92 -12.56 -2.43
CA LEU A 89 -11.03 -13.53 -2.43
C LEU A 89 -12.20 -13.12 -3.30
N LEU A 90 -12.45 -11.81 -3.44
CA LEU A 90 -13.71 -11.34 -4.01
C LEU A 90 -13.96 -11.83 -5.45
N PRO A 91 -12.96 -11.87 -6.36
CA PRO A 91 -13.13 -12.44 -7.71
C PRO A 91 -13.57 -13.91 -7.67
N ASP A 92 -12.98 -14.70 -6.77
CA ASP A 92 -13.18 -16.15 -6.71
C ASP A 92 -14.64 -16.52 -6.40
N PHE A 93 -15.40 -15.64 -5.76
CA PHE A 93 -16.82 -15.87 -5.48
C PHE A 93 -17.67 -15.90 -6.76
N PHE A 94 -17.21 -15.28 -7.84
CA PHE A 94 -17.93 -15.17 -9.11
C PHE A 94 -17.45 -16.16 -10.17
N GLN A 95 -16.34 -16.88 -9.92
CA GLN A 95 -15.76 -17.89 -10.83
C GLN A 95 -16.35 -19.30 -10.66
N GLY A 96 -17.48 -19.43 -9.92
CA GLY A 96 -18.19 -20.68 -9.69
C GLY A 96 -18.19 -21.10 -8.21
N PRO A 97 -18.04 -22.40 -7.89
CA PRO A 97 -18.02 -22.86 -6.50
C PRO A 97 -16.75 -22.39 -5.80
N PHE A 98 -16.90 -21.47 -4.84
CA PHE A 98 -15.79 -21.01 -4.03
C PHE A 98 -15.26 -22.13 -3.15
N THR A 99 -13.97 -22.44 -3.32
CA THR A 99 -13.26 -23.39 -2.46
C THR A 99 -12.18 -22.64 -1.70
N PHE A 100 -12.17 -22.83 -0.38
CA PHE A 100 -11.13 -22.27 0.47
C PHE A 100 -10.15 -23.36 0.86
N THR A 101 -8.88 -23.15 0.53
CA THR A 101 -7.83 -24.16 0.64
C THR A 101 -6.63 -23.65 1.41
N ILE A 102 -5.79 -24.54 1.92
CA ILE A 102 -4.51 -24.18 2.53
C ILE A 102 -3.62 -23.47 1.50
N GLY A 103 -3.70 -23.86 0.22
CA GLY A 103 -3.03 -23.14 -0.87
C GLY A 103 -3.38 -21.64 -0.90
N LYS A 104 -4.66 -21.26 -0.72
CA LYS A 104 -5.06 -19.84 -0.63
C LYS A 104 -4.49 -19.15 0.61
N LEU A 105 -4.41 -19.84 1.75
CA LEU A 105 -3.74 -19.30 2.95
C LEU A 105 -2.25 -19.02 2.70
N ILE A 106 -1.57 -19.91 1.98
CA ILE A 106 -0.17 -19.69 1.59
C ILE A 106 -0.05 -18.46 0.67
N GLN A 107 -0.96 -18.30 -0.29
CA GLN A 107 -0.99 -17.11 -1.15
C GLN A 107 -1.14 -15.82 -0.32
N PHE A 108 -2.01 -15.80 0.70
CA PHE A 108 -2.10 -14.67 1.62
C PHE A 108 -0.79 -14.35 2.32
N ILE A 109 -0.13 -15.37 2.85
CA ILE A 109 1.16 -15.21 3.54
C ILE A 109 2.19 -14.62 2.57
N ILE A 110 2.27 -15.12 1.33
CA ILE A 110 3.18 -14.61 0.30
C ILE A 110 2.92 -13.11 0.01
N VAL A 111 1.64 -12.73 -0.16
CA VAL A 111 1.28 -11.34 -0.43
C VAL A 111 1.57 -10.43 0.76
N ILE A 112 1.28 -10.87 1.99
CA ILE A 112 1.61 -10.12 3.21
C ILE A 112 3.12 -9.92 3.34
N LEU A 113 3.92 -10.97 3.15
CA LEU A 113 5.38 -10.89 3.21
C LEU A 113 5.94 -9.93 2.14
N THR A 114 5.33 -9.95 0.95
CA THR A 114 5.67 -9.03 -0.14
C THR A 114 5.30 -7.60 0.21
N GLY A 115 4.15 -7.37 0.86
CA GLY A 115 3.76 -6.06 1.39
C GLY A 115 4.74 -5.52 2.44
N ILE A 116 5.21 -6.39 3.34
CA ILE A 116 6.25 -6.03 4.34
C ILE A 116 7.57 -5.67 3.64
N LEU A 117 7.96 -6.44 2.62
CA LEU A 117 9.14 -6.12 1.80
C LEU A 117 8.97 -4.75 1.12
N PHE A 118 7.79 -4.49 0.55
CA PHE A 118 7.45 -3.23 -0.09
C PHE A 118 7.60 -2.05 0.88
N TRP A 119 7.04 -2.17 2.08
CA TRP A 119 7.17 -1.19 3.16
C TRP A 119 8.65 -0.90 3.50
N LYS A 120 9.47 -1.95 3.66
CA LYS A 120 10.90 -1.78 3.94
C LYS A 120 11.65 -1.05 2.82
N VAL A 121 11.33 -1.32 1.56
CA VAL A 121 11.98 -0.68 0.42
C VAL A 121 11.54 0.78 0.28
N ILE A 122 10.24 1.07 0.45
CA ILE A 122 9.75 2.46 0.48
C ILE A 122 10.44 3.24 1.61
N LYS A 123 10.53 2.66 2.81
CA LYS A 123 11.28 3.24 3.92
C LYS A 123 12.73 3.56 3.54
N TYR A 124 13.43 2.61 2.93
CA TYR A 124 14.80 2.82 2.48
C TYR A 124 14.90 3.99 1.48
N ILE A 125 13.96 4.09 0.55
CA ILE A 125 13.91 5.19 -0.42
C ILE A 125 13.70 6.54 0.29
N VAL A 126 12.74 6.64 1.21
CA VAL A 126 12.44 7.88 1.94
C VAL A 126 13.63 8.33 2.79
N ILE A 127 14.30 7.41 3.47
CA ILE A 127 15.45 7.74 4.34
C ILE A 127 16.67 8.19 3.51
N HIS A 128 17.00 7.48 2.43
CA HIS A 128 18.26 7.72 1.70
C HIS A 128 18.13 8.71 0.53
N TYR A 129 16.94 8.84 -0.04
CA TYR A 129 16.70 9.70 -1.21
C TYR A 129 15.63 10.77 -0.96
N GLY A 130 14.87 10.69 0.13
CA GLY A 130 13.76 11.63 0.41
C GLY A 130 14.21 13.08 0.49
N SER A 131 15.28 13.38 1.24
CA SER A 131 15.83 14.74 1.35
C SER A 131 16.34 15.30 0.02
N GLN A 132 16.86 14.44 -0.87
CA GLN A 132 17.26 14.84 -2.22
C GLN A 132 16.04 15.15 -3.10
N ILE A 133 15.00 14.30 -3.04
CA ILE A 133 13.78 14.46 -3.83
C ILE A 133 13.07 15.76 -3.46
N ASP A 134 12.93 16.04 -2.17
CA ASP A 134 12.26 17.24 -1.67
C ASP A 134 12.98 18.52 -2.11
N ARG A 135 14.31 18.53 -2.05
CA ARG A 135 15.12 19.70 -2.41
C ARG A 135 15.22 19.95 -3.91
N GLU A 136 15.44 18.90 -4.70
CA GLU A 136 15.69 19.02 -6.14
C GLU A 136 14.39 18.98 -6.96
N ASN A 137 13.27 18.65 -6.31
CA ASN A 137 11.97 18.35 -6.93
C ASN A 137 12.10 17.37 -8.12
N LYS A 138 13.07 16.46 -8.03
CA LYS A 138 13.41 15.48 -9.08
C LYS A 138 13.68 14.14 -8.44
N ILE A 139 13.04 13.10 -8.99
CA ILE A 139 13.22 11.73 -8.55
C ILE A 139 14.47 11.17 -9.24
N PRO A 140 15.49 10.69 -8.49
CA PRO A 140 16.69 10.16 -9.10
C PRO A 140 16.36 8.86 -9.86
N LEU A 141 17.04 8.64 -11.00
CA LEU A 141 16.81 7.46 -11.86
C LEU A 141 16.92 6.14 -11.08
N LYS A 142 17.80 6.07 -10.08
CA LYS A 142 17.97 4.90 -9.20
C LYS A 142 16.68 4.53 -8.47
N VAL A 143 15.90 5.50 -8.02
CA VAL A 143 14.61 5.26 -7.34
C VAL A 143 13.59 4.68 -8.31
N TYR A 144 13.53 5.17 -9.55
CA TYR A 144 12.69 4.55 -10.59
C TYR A 144 13.08 3.09 -10.84
N THR A 145 14.37 2.78 -10.96
CA THR A 145 14.84 1.40 -11.14
C THR A 145 14.47 0.51 -9.96
N ILE A 146 14.64 0.99 -8.72
CA ILE A 146 14.24 0.25 -7.51
C ILE A 146 12.74 -0.02 -7.51
N CYS A 147 11.91 1.00 -7.78
CA CYS A 147 10.46 0.85 -7.86
C CYS A 147 10.02 -0.14 -8.94
N LEU A 148 10.68 -0.12 -10.11
CA LEU A 148 10.40 -1.05 -11.21
C LEU A 148 10.72 -2.49 -10.80
N ILE A 149 11.91 -2.74 -10.25
CA ILE A 149 12.31 -4.07 -9.76
C ILE A 149 11.35 -4.56 -8.69
N LEU A 150 11.00 -3.69 -7.74
CA LEU A 150 10.05 -4.01 -6.68
C LEU A 150 8.66 -4.35 -7.22
N GLY A 151 8.19 -3.63 -8.26
CA GLY A 151 6.95 -3.92 -8.96
C GLY A 151 6.97 -5.29 -9.65
N ILE A 152 8.08 -5.66 -10.30
CA ILE A 152 8.24 -6.98 -10.90
C ILE A 152 8.18 -8.07 -9.82
N ILE A 153 8.88 -7.89 -8.69
CA ILE A 153 8.86 -8.84 -7.57
C ILE A 153 7.44 -8.98 -7.02
N ALA A 154 6.73 -7.86 -6.82
CA ALA A 154 5.37 -7.87 -6.31
C ALA A 154 4.40 -8.60 -7.25
N MET A 155 4.52 -8.34 -8.56
CA MET A 155 3.72 -9.04 -9.57
C MET A 155 4.04 -10.53 -9.62
N ALA A 156 5.32 -10.90 -9.59
CA ALA A 156 5.76 -12.29 -9.56
C ALA A 156 5.27 -13.03 -8.29
N ALA A 157 5.30 -12.37 -7.13
CA ALA A 157 4.77 -12.93 -5.89
C ALA A 157 3.24 -13.11 -5.94
N PHE A 158 2.52 -12.15 -6.52
CA PHE A 158 1.07 -12.23 -6.66
C PHE A 158 0.65 -13.36 -7.61
N ILE A 159 1.20 -13.38 -8.83
CA ILE A 159 0.91 -14.40 -9.85
C ILE A 159 1.43 -15.77 -9.39
N GLY A 160 2.65 -15.84 -8.89
CA GLY A 160 3.26 -17.08 -8.40
C GLY A 160 2.50 -17.66 -7.21
N GLY A 161 2.08 -16.81 -6.27
CA GLY A 161 1.24 -17.22 -5.14
C GLY A 161 -0.12 -17.77 -5.59
N ALA A 162 -0.80 -17.09 -6.52
CA ALA A 162 -2.05 -17.56 -7.09
C ALA A 162 -1.89 -18.89 -7.85
N TYR A 163 -0.81 -19.03 -8.62
CA TYR A 163 -0.50 -20.27 -9.34
C TYR A 163 -0.24 -21.45 -8.39
N ILE A 164 0.54 -21.23 -7.32
CA ILE A 164 0.78 -22.23 -6.28
C ILE A 164 -0.54 -22.64 -5.63
N ALA A 165 -1.40 -21.68 -5.27
CA ALA A 165 -2.69 -21.95 -4.66
C ALA A 165 -3.62 -22.78 -5.56
N LYS A 166 -3.63 -22.50 -6.87
CA LYS A 166 -4.45 -23.23 -7.86
C LYS A 166 -3.89 -24.63 -8.13
N LYS A 167 -2.57 -24.77 -8.27
CA LYS A 167 -1.93 -26.05 -8.62
C LYS A 167 -1.83 -27.02 -7.45
N TRP A 168 -1.55 -26.50 -6.26
CA TRP A 168 -1.39 -27.27 -5.03
C TRP A 168 -2.31 -26.72 -3.95
N PRO A 169 -3.61 -27.07 -3.99
CA PRO A 169 -4.55 -26.65 -2.96
C PRO A 169 -4.21 -27.24 -1.57
N ILE A 170 -3.43 -28.32 -1.53
CA ILE A 170 -3.00 -29.10 -0.35
C ILE A 170 -4.18 -29.76 0.38
N TYR A 171 -5.09 -28.95 0.92
CA TYR A 171 -6.29 -29.39 1.64
C TYR A 171 -7.41 -28.36 1.51
N THR A 172 -8.63 -28.84 1.34
CA THR A 172 -9.83 -28.01 1.22
C THR A 172 -10.50 -27.88 2.58
N LEU A 173 -10.58 -26.66 3.09
CA LEU A 173 -11.20 -26.35 4.37
C LEU A 173 -12.72 -26.33 4.26
N PHE A 174 -13.25 -25.65 3.25
CA PHE A 174 -14.68 -25.65 2.93
C PHE A 174 -14.92 -25.34 1.45
N THR A 175 -16.07 -25.76 0.95
CA THR A 175 -16.55 -25.48 -0.40
C THR A 175 -17.97 -24.93 -0.33
N LEU A 176 -18.24 -23.90 -1.13
CA LEU A 176 -19.59 -23.39 -1.33
C LEU A 176 -20.12 -23.83 -2.70
N SER A 177 -21.44 -24.01 -2.77
CA SER A 177 -22.11 -24.14 -4.07
C SER A 177 -21.94 -22.86 -4.89
N SER A 178 -22.00 -22.95 -6.22
CA SER A 178 -21.86 -21.78 -7.09
C SER A 178 -22.88 -20.68 -6.79
N ILE A 179 -24.12 -21.05 -6.48
CA ILE A 179 -25.19 -20.09 -6.15
C ILE A 179 -24.90 -19.43 -4.79
N SER A 180 -24.55 -20.22 -3.76
CA SER A 180 -24.24 -19.69 -2.43
C SER A 180 -23.01 -18.77 -2.47
N SER A 181 -21.98 -19.18 -3.22
CA SER A 181 -20.77 -18.39 -3.46
C SER A 181 -21.09 -17.03 -4.06
N MET A 182 -21.88 -17.02 -5.13
CA MET A 182 -22.25 -15.79 -5.82
C MET A 182 -23.08 -14.85 -4.93
N ILE A 183 -24.05 -15.38 -4.17
CA ILE A 183 -24.86 -14.57 -3.24
C ILE A 183 -23.96 -13.92 -2.19
N ILE A 184 -23.04 -14.69 -1.59
CA ILE A 184 -22.11 -14.17 -0.58
C ILE A 184 -21.17 -13.13 -1.20
N GLY A 185 -20.66 -13.39 -2.41
CA GLY A 185 -19.83 -12.44 -3.16
C GLY A 185 -20.53 -11.10 -3.38
N PHE A 186 -21.80 -11.10 -3.79
CA PHE A 186 -22.59 -9.87 -3.93
C PHE A 186 -22.82 -9.16 -2.60
N ILE A 187 -23.15 -9.88 -1.53
CA ILE A 187 -23.34 -9.28 -0.19
C ILE A 187 -22.06 -8.58 0.27
N ILE A 188 -20.91 -9.25 0.17
CA ILE A 188 -19.61 -8.69 0.54
C ILE A 188 -19.28 -7.48 -0.34
N ALA A 189 -19.48 -7.58 -1.65
CA ALA A 189 -19.21 -6.48 -2.59
C ALA A 189 -20.05 -5.24 -2.27
N ILE A 190 -21.36 -5.39 -2.10
CA ILE A 190 -22.29 -4.28 -1.80
C ILE A 190 -21.92 -3.63 -0.47
N LEU A 191 -21.68 -4.44 0.56
CA LEU A 191 -21.31 -3.95 1.88
C LEU A 191 -19.99 -3.15 1.82
N MET A 192 -19.02 -3.62 1.05
CA MET A 192 -17.74 -2.92 0.89
C MET A 192 -17.86 -1.64 0.06
N LEU A 193 -18.65 -1.64 -1.02
CA LEU A 193 -18.95 -0.43 -1.77
C LEU A 193 -19.68 0.61 -0.90
N ALA A 194 -20.61 0.18 -0.05
CA ALA A 194 -21.29 1.06 0.90
C ALA A 194 -20.33 1.66 1.92
N ILE A 195 -19.47 0.84 2.55
CA ILE A 195 -18.46 1.30 3.52
C ILE A 195 -17.48 2.27 2.87
N THR A 196 -16.88 1.89 1.73
CA THR A 196 -15.89 2.72 1.05
C THR A 196 -16.49 4.04 0.54
N SER A 197 -17.76 4.04 0.13
CA SER A 197 -18.49 5.26 -0.23
C SER A 197 -18.77 6.14 1.01
N TRP A 198 -19.20 5.54 2.12
CA TRP A 198 -19.48 6.25 3.38
C TRP A 198 -18.25 7.00 3.90
N PHE A 199 -17.09 6.35 3.89
CA PHE A 199 -15.81 6.95 4.31
C PHE A 199 -15.13 7.76 3.20
N LYS A 200 -15.74 7.91 2.03
CA LYS A 200 -15.21 8.62 0.86
C LYS A 200 -13.84 8.11 0.39
N TYR A 201 -13.56 6.82 0.58
CA TYR A 201 -12.37 6.15 0.07
C TYR A 201 -12.53 5.75 -1.39
N TRP A 202 -12.64 6.76 -2.27
CA TRP A 202 -12.87 6.60 -3.71
C TRP A 202 -11.87 5.68 -4.43
N PRO A 203 -10.55 5.69 -4.12
CA PRO A 203 -9.63 4.75 -4.75
C PRO A 203 -9.95 3.29 -4.45
N LEU A 204 -10.34 2.98 -3.21
CA LEU A 204 -10.72 1.62 -2.80
C LEU A 204 -12.06 1.22 -3.44
N PHE A 205 -13.02 2.15 -3.50
CA PHE A 205 -14.29 1.95 -4.19
C PHE A 205 -14.06 1.59 -5.67
N ALA A 206 -13.21 2.34 -6.38
CA ALA A 206 -12.88 2.08 -7.77
C ALA A 206 -12.16 0.74 -7.95
N ALA A 207 -11.21 0.41 -7.06
CA ALA A 207 -10.49 -0.86 -7.10
C ALA A 207 -11.42 -2.07 -6.97
N ILE A 208 -12.41 -2.02 -6.08
CA ILE A 208 -13.43 -3.07 -5.91
C ILE A 208 -14.22 -3.25 -7.21
N ILE A 209 -14.66 -2.16 -7.85
CA ILE A 209 -15.39 -2.23 -9.12
C ILE A 209 -14.51 -2.85 -10.21
N ILE A 210 -13.30 -2.33 -10.41
CA ILE A 210 -12.35 -2.81 -11.44
C ILE A 210 -12.09 -4.31 -11.30
N LEU A 211 -12.05 -4.80 -10.06
CA LEU A 211 -11.76 -6.19 -9.75
C LEU A 211 -12.95 -7.13 -10.03
N ILE A 212 -14.17 -6.72 -9.70
CA ILE A 212 -15.38 -7.56 -9.83
C ILE A 212 -15.98 -7.49 -11.23
N LEU A 213 -15.91 -6.33 -11.89
CA LEU A 213 -16.59 -6.08 -13.16
C LEU A 213 -16.22 -7.09 -14.27
N PRO A 214 -14.94 -7.50 -14.45
CA PRO A 214 -14.59 -8.53 -15.42
C PRO A 214 -15.34 -9.84 -15.19
N GLU A 215 -15.45 -10.28 -13.93
CA GLU A 215 -16.11 -11.54 -13.57
C GLU A 215 -17.62 -11.47 -13.74
N LEU A 216 -18.24 -10.32 -13.48
CA LEU A 216 -19.67 -10.12 -13.74
C LEU A 216 -19.98 -10.12 -15.23
N ILE A 217 -19.12 -9.50 -16.03
CA ILE A 217 -19.29 -9.47 -17.49
C ILE A 217 -19.16 -10.88 -18.07
N THR A 218 -18.15 -11.66 -17.64
CA THR A 218 -17.99 -13.04 -18.10
C THR A 218 -19.13 -13.94 -17.63
N LEU A 219 -19.66 -13.74 -16.42
CA LEU A 219 -20.85 -14.45 -15.93
C LEU A 219 -22.04 -14.28 -16.90
N ILE A 220 -22.25 -13.06 -17.39
CA ILE A 220 -23.34 -12.73 -18.34
C ILE A 220 -23.05 -13.32 -19.74
N ILE A 221 -21.84 -13.10 -20.28
CA ILE A 221 -21.46 -13.52 -21.64
C ILE A 221 -21.51 -15.05 -21.78
N PHE A 222 -20.98 -15.77 -20.79
CA PHE A 222 -20.85 -17.23 -20.85
C PHE A 222 -22.01 -17.97 -20.17
N GLN A 223 -23.11 -17.27 -19.85
CA GLN A 223 -24.34 -17.85 -19.27
C GLN A 223 -24.07 -18.74 -18.04
N GLY A 224 -23.12 -18.33 -17.18
CA GLY A 224 -22.73 -19.10 -16.01
C GLY A 224 -21.63 -20.15 -16.22
N ASN A 225 -21.16 -20.41 -17.45
CA ASN A 225 -20.00 -21.28 -17.72
C ASN A 225 -18.66 -20.52 -17.59
N VAL A 226 -18.42 -20.00 -16.39
CA VAL A 226 -17.27 -19.14 -16.05
C VAL A 226 -15.94 -19.89 -15.85
N GLN A 227 -15.96 -21.23 -15.83
CA GLN A 227 -14.75 -22.05 -15.68
C GLN A 227 -14.07 -22.40 -17.00
N SER A 228 -14.64 -21.99 -18.13
CA SER A 228 -14.03 -22.24 -19.44
C SER A 228 -12.75 -21.40 -19.60
N LEU A 229 -11.74 -21.95 -20.30
CA LEU A 229 -10.52 -21.21 -20.63
C LEU A 229 -10.82 -19.88 -21.36
N GLN A 230 -11.87 -19.87 -22.17
CA GLN A 230 -12.32 -18.67 -22.87
C GLN A 230 -12.81 -17.59 -21.90
N ALA A 231 -13.56 -17.96 -20.86
CA ALA A 231 -14.02 -17.03 -19.83
C ALA A 231 -12.85 -16.45 -19.02
N GLU A 232 -11.86 -17.26 -18.62
CA GLU A 232 -10.66 -16.79 -17.89
C GLU A 232 -9.83 -15.81 -18.75
N ILE A 233 -9.70 -16.08 -20.05
CA ILE A 233 -8.99 -15.18 -20.99
C ILE A 233 -9.76 -13.87 -21.14
N THR A 234 -11.09 -13.94 -21.33
CA THR A 234 -11.94 -12.75 -21.46
C THR A 234 -11.92 -11.88 -20.21
N SER A 235 -12.01 -12.46 -19.00
CA SER A 235 -11.94 -11.67 -17.76
C SER A 235 -10.59 -10.96 -17.62
N SER A 236 -9.50 -11.65 -17.96
CA SER A 236 -8.15 -11.07 -17.93
C SER A 236 -7.99 -9.89 -18.89
N PHE A 237 -8.52 -9.97 -20.11
CA PHE A 237 -8.47 -8.85 -21.07
C PHE A 237 -9.30 -7.65 -20.61
N ILE A 238 -10.49 -7.90 -20.07
CA ILE A 238 -11.34 -6.84 -19.52
C ILE A 238 -10.63 -6.15 -18.35
N LEU A 239 -10.04 -6.93 -17.43
CA LEU A 239 -9.29 -6.40 -16.29
C LEU A 239 -8.12 -5.52 -16.74
N LEU A 240 -7.31 -5.99 -17.70
CA LEU A 240 -6.20 -5.20 -18.26
C LEU A 240 -6.69 -3.89 -18.89
N GLY A 241 -7.81 -3.94 -19.63
CA GLY A 241 -8.44 -2.74 -20.20
C GLY A 241 -8.86 -1.73 -19.14
N LEU A 242 -9.56 -2.18 -18.09
CA LEU A 242 -10.01 -1.33 -16.98
C LEU A 242 -8.85 -0.73 -16.21
N VAL A 243 -7.81 -1.50 -15.91
CA VAL A 243 -6.59 -1.01 -15.25
C VAL A 243 -5.89 0.04 -16.12
N GLY A 244 -5.76 -0.21 -17.43
CA GLY A 244 -5.19 0.75 -18.37
C GLY A 244 -5.97 2.07 -18.40
N ILE A 245 -7.30 2.01 -18.48
CA ILE A 245 -8.18 3.18 -18.42
C ILE A 245 -8.01 3.93 -17.09
N SER A 246 -7.95 3.21 -15.97
CA SER A 246 -7.76 3.83 -14.64
C SER A 246 -6.44 4.57 -14.52
N ILE A 247 -5.35 4.02 -15.08
CA ILE A 247 -4.03 4.68 -15.09
C ILE A 247 -4.08 5.95 -15.95
N ILE A 248 -4.66 5.89 -17.14
CA ILE A 248 -4.80 7.05 -18.05
C ILE A 248 -5.67 8.13 -17.40
N ALA A 249 -6.81 7.75 -16.81
CA ALA A 249 -7.70 8.67 -16.12
C ALA A 249 -7.00 9.37 -14.94
N SER A 250 -6.21 8.62 -14.17
CA SER A 250 -5.41 9.18 -13.07
C SER A 250 -4.36 10.17 -13.59
N PHE A 251 -3.70 9.85 -14.70
CA PHE A 251 -2.72 10.75 -15.32
C PHE A 251 -3.36 12.05 -15.82
N ILE A 252 -4.53 11.97 -16.46
CA ILE A 252 -5.29 13.14 -16.92
C ILE A 252 -5.74 13.99 -15.72
N TYR A 253 -6.23 13.35 -14.66
CA TYR A 253 -6.66 14.03 -13.44
C TYR A 253 -5.50 14.78 -12.77
N MET A 254 -4.33 14.14 -12.62
CA MET A 254 -3.14 14.80 -12.06
C MET A 254 -2.68 15.98 -12.90
N ARG A 255 -2.67 15.85 -14.23
CA ARG A 255 -2.31 16.95 -15.13
C ARG A 255 -3.24 18.15 -14.94
N LYS A 256 -4.55 17.92 -14.89
CA LYS A 256 -5.56 18.99 -14.76
C LYS A 256 -5.50 19.74 -13.42
N ASN A 257 -4.98 19.10 -12.37
CA ASN A 257 -4.83 19.72 -11.04
C ASN A 257 -3.45 20.35 -10.81
N THR A 258 -2.53 20.23 -11.76
CA THR A 258 -1.17 20.82 -11.68
C THR A 258 -1.06 22.11 -12.52
N ASP A 259 -2.03 22.36 -13.40
CA ASP A 259 -2.20 23.60 -14.18
C ASP A 259 -3.23 24.53 -13.49
#